data_AF-A0A0S8JE04-F1
#
_entry.id   AF-A0A0S8JE04-F1
#
_cell.length_a   1.000
_cell.length_b   1.000
_cell.length_c   1.000
_cell.angle_alpha   90.00
_cell.angle_beta   90.00
_cell.angle_gamma   90.00
#
_symmetry.space_group_name_H-M   'P 1'
#
loop_
_entity.id
_entity.type
_entity.pdbx_description
1 polymer ?
#
loop_
_entity_poly.entity_id
_entity_poly.type
_entity_poly.pdbx_seq_one_letter_code
_entity_poly.pdbx_strand_id
1 'polypeptide(L)'
;MVRGRMKRIEIDIVLILSPLILVACLLCLPSCSRTDENGEQMKLDHAVFGFYPGETKKELFQRARGTATWEKLPGSKRDYRGELWKFSGPLDGSAGIDHVRLAFLDGRLLEIIVYFTETSASKLEVLKRDLESQYQTQAVAPDGTEETTYKTYRLSGPGISITLRRITKLTETELYIQYLHDELHRRLIARKKEERSR
;
A
#
# COMPACT_ATOMS: atom_id res chain seq x y z
N MET A 1 -52.88 -62.62 -12.56
CA MET A 1 -52.35 -63.94 -12.14
C MET A 1 -51.06 -64.18 -12.90
N VAL A 2 -49.96 -64.73 -12.40
CA VAL A 2 -49.50 -65.27 -11.12
C VAL A 2 -48.00 -65.52 -11.35
N ARG A 3 -47.14 -65.17 -10.38
CA ARG A 3 -45.85 -65.79 -9.97
C ARG A 3 -44.88 -66.27 -11.09
N GLY A 4 -43.61 -65.89 -11.14
CA GLY A 4 -42.64 -65.71 -10.06
C GLY A 4 -42.04 -67.05 -9.59
N ARG A 5 -40.73 -67.27 -9.84
CA ARG A 5 -39.71 -67.99 -9.03
C ARG A 5 -38.41 -68.12 -9.85
N MET A 6 -37.34 -67.35 -9.57
CA MET A 6 -36.34 -67.49 -8.49
C MET A 6 -35.51 -68.80 -8.50
N LYS A 7 -34.20 -68.64 -8.67
CA LYS A 7 -33.11 -69.27 -7.90
C LYS A 7 -32.06 -68.16 -7.66
N ARG A 8 -31.99 -67.57 -6.47
CA ARG A 8 -31.01 -67.81 -5.39
C ARG A 8 -29.65 -68.33 -5.85
N ILE A 9 -28.59 -67.59 -5.55
CA ILE A 9 -27.46 -67.99 -4.69
C ILE A 9 -26.99 -66.71 -3.97
N GLU A 10 -27.03 -66.76 -2.63
CA GLU A 10 -26.29 -65.88 -1.71
C GLU A 10 -24.87 -66.46 -1.54
N ILE A 11 -23.86 -65.61 -1.39
CA ILE A 11 -22.75 -65.79 -0.43
C ILE A 11 -22.20 -64.38 -0.12
N ASP A 12 -22.22 -64.07 1.17
CA ASP A 12 -21.78 -62.84 1.82
C ASP A 12 -20.25 -62.78 2.07
N ILE A 13 -19.82 -61.61 2.57
CA ILE A 13 -18.68 -61.33 3.46
C ILE A 13 -17.46 -60.63 2.82
N VAL A 14 -17.56 -59.29 2.78
CA VAL A 14 -16.75 -58.29 3.53
C VAL A 14 -15.22 -58.43 3.56
N LEU A 15 -14.51 -57.41 3.07
CA LEU A 15 -13.48 -56.58 3.78
C LEU A 15 -12.85 -55.59 2.76
N ILE A 16 -13.28 -54.32 2.72
CA ILE A 16 -12.63 -53.13 3.31
C ILE A 16 -11.14 -52.96 2.94
N LEU A 17 -10.84 -51.93 2.12
CA LEU A 17 -9.61 -51.12 1.97
C LEU A 17 -9.64 -50.56 0.52
N SER A 18 -10.03 -49.32 0.19
CA SER A 18 -9.37 -48.06 0.58
C SER A 18 -10.14 -46.89 -0.07
N PRO A 19 -10.48 -45.80 0.64
CA PRO A 19 -10.89 -44.54 0.02
C PRO A 19 -9.67 -43.62 -0.01
N LEU A 20 -8.88 -43.64 -1.07
CA LEU A 20 -7.78 -42.71 -1.23
C LEU A 20 -7.63 -42.33 -2.69
N ILE A 21 -7.62 -41.01 -2.90
CA ILE A 21 -7.23 -40.31 -4.11
C ILE A 21 -8.34 -40.22 -5.18
N LEU A 22 -9.37 -39.43 -4.89
CA LEU A 22 -10.08 -38.70 -5.94
C LEU A 22 -10.12 -37.20 -5.59
N VAL A 23 -9.07 -36.51 -6.06
CA VAL A 23 -9.10 -35.11 -6.53
C VAL A 23 -9.36 -34.04 -5.44
N ALA A 24 -8.37 -33.87 -4.57
CA ALA A 24 -8.07 -32.59 -3.92
C ALA A 24 -7.27 -31.67 -4.87
N CYS A 25 -7.82 -31.35 -6.04
CA CYS A 25 -7.21 -30.42 -7.01
C CYS A 25 -8.21 -29.37 -7.53
N LEU A 26 -8.99 -28.77 -6.62
CA LEU A 26 -9.84 -27.60 -6.90
C LEU A 26 -9.54 -26.41 -6.00
N LEU A 27 -8.34 -26.38 -5.40
CA LEU A 27 -7.81 -25.26 -4.61
C LEU A 27 -6.38 -24.93 -5.04
N CYS A 28 -6.21 -24.54 -6.30
CA CYS A 28 -5.06 -23.78 -6.77
C CYS A 28 -5.53 -22.92 -7.95
N LEU A 29 -6.45 -22.00 -7.69
CA LEU A 29 -6.47 -20.78 -8.50
C LEU A 29 -5.13 -20.11 -8.23
N PRO A 30 -4.23 -19.97 -9.22
CA PRO A 30 -3.09 -19.10 -9.03
C PRO A 30 -3.70 -17.73 -8.76
N SER A 31 -3.50 -17.24 -7.54
CA SER A 31 -3.69 -15.83 -7.24
C SER A 31 -2.85 -15.09 -8.28
N CYS A 32 -3.50 -14.52 -9.29
CA CYS A 32 -2.86 -13.71 -10.32
C CYS A 32 -2.38 -12.42 -9.65
N SER A 33 -1.33 -12.54 -8.83
CA SER A 33 -0.40 -11.46 -8.57
C SER A 33 0.13 -11.04 -9.92
N ARG A 34 -0.35 -9.91 -10.42
CA ARG A 34 0.20 -9.25 -11.61
C ARG A 34 1.61 -8.79 -11.25
N THR A 35 2.57 -9.70 -11.45
CA THR A 35 3.96 -9.37 -11.65
C THR A 35 4.04 -8.37 -12.80
N ASP A 36 4.82 -7.29 -12.61
CA ASP A 36 5.10 -6.39 -13.72
C ASP A 36 5.92 -7.12 -14.81
N GLU A 37 6.14 -6.42 -15.91
CA GLU A 37 6.93 -6.87 -17.06
C GLU A 37 8.36 -7.33 -16.67
N ASN A 38 8.80 -7.05 -15.43
CA ASN A 38 10.09 -7.42 -14.86
C ASN A 38 10.02 -8.48 -13.74
N GLY A 39 8.85 -9.02 -13.42
CA GLY A 39 8.71 -10.13 -12.45
C GLY A 39 8.92 -9.76 -10.98
N GLU A 40 8.99 -8.47 -10.61
CA GLU A 40 9.20 -8.05 -9.22
C GLU A 40 7.88 -7.70 -8.51
N GLN A 41 7.72 -8.19 -7.28
CA GLN A 41 6.62 -7.79 -6.41
C GLN A 41 6.85 -6.36 -5.92
N MET A 42 6.36 -5.38 -6.68
CA MET A 42 6.47 -3.95 -6.38
C MET A 42 5.50 -3.49 -5.30
N LYS A 43 4.42 -4.22 -5.06
CA LYS A 43 3.44 -3.85 -4.04
C LYS A 43 3.94 -4.33 -2.67
N LEU A 44 4.06 -3.41 -1.73
CA LEU A 44 4.35 -3.75 -0.34
C LEU A 44 3.10 -4.30 0.34
N ASP A 45 3.28 -5.30 1.21
CA ASP A 45 2.18 -5.98 1.88
C ASP A 45 1.58 -5.16 3.03
N HIS A 46 2.32 -4.16 3.52
CA HIS A 46 1.87 -3.27 4.59
C HIS A 46 1.15 -2.04 4.02
N ALA A 47 -0.10 -1.83 4.45
CA ALA A 47 -0.86 -0.63 4.10
C ALA A 47 -0.55 0.53 5.06
N VAL A 48 -0.50 1.74 4.52
CA VAL A 48 -0.45 2.99 5.29
C VAL A 48 -1.73 3.78 5.02
N PHE A 49 -2.54 4.02 6.04
CA PHE A 49 -3.82 4.73 5.90
C PHE A 49 -4.78 4.09 4.87
N GLY A 50 -4.71 2.77 4.74
CA GLY A 50 -5.44 1.99 3.74
C GLY A 50 -4.86 2.07 2.31
N PHE A 51 -3.66 2.60 2.10
CA PHE A 51 -2.98 2.61 0.79
C PHE A 51 -1.78 1.68 0.81
N TYR A 52 -1.60 0.86 -0.22
CA TYR A 52 -0.46 -0.06 -0.33
C TYR A 52 0.59 0.56 -1.26
N PRO A 53 1.78 0.95 -0.76
CA PRO A 53 2.85 1.43 -1.62
C PRO A 53 3.13 0.43 -2.76
N GLY A 54 3.29 0.94 -3.97
CA GLY A 54 3.56 0.16 -5.18
C GLY A 54 2.37 -0.59 -5.78
N GLU A 55 1.17 -0.53 -5.16
CA GLU A 55 -0.05 -1.06 -5.76
C GLU A 55 -0.40 -0.35 -7.07
N THR A 56 -1.11 -1.03 -7.96
CA THR A 56 -1.47 -0.43 -9.25
C THR A 56 -2.60 0.59 -9.08
N LYS A 57 -2.62 1.61 -9.94
CA LYS A 57 -3.72 2.58 -10.02
C LYS A 57 -5.07 1.89 -10.18
N LYS A 58 -5.15 0.82 -10.98
CA LYS A 58 -6.40 0.08 -11.19
C LYS A 58 -6.92 -0.54 -9.89
N GLU A 59 -6.06 -1.25 -9.16
CA GLU A 59 -6.42 -1.93 -7.91
C GLU A 59 -6.85 -0.92 -6.83
N LEU A 60 -6.06 0.15 -6.67
CA LEU A 60 -6.35 1.20 -5.69
C LEU A 60 -7.71 1.84 -5.94
N PHE A 61 -7.95 2.32 -7.16
CA PHE A 61 -9.19 3.04 -7.48
C PHE A 61 -10.41 2.12 -7.44
N GLN A 62 -10.24 0.83 -7.75
CA GLN A 62 -11.31 -0.13 -7.57
C GLN A 62 -11.67 -0.28 -6.08
N ARG A 63 -10.68 -0.36 -5.20
CA ARG A 63 -10.87 -0.52 -3.76
C ARG A 63 -11.39 0.75 -3.08
N ALA A 64 -11.02 1.92 -3.58
CA ALA A 64 -11.47 3.19 -3.02
C ALA A 64 -12.93 3.53 -3.35
N ARG A 65 -13.56 2.83 -4.31
CA ARG A 65 -14.95 3.08 -4.73
C ARG A 65 -15.91 3.04 -3.56
N GLY A 66 -16.62 4.14 -3.36
CA GLY A 66 -17.60 4.29 -2.28
C GLY A 66 -16.98 4.60 -0.91
N THR A 67 -15.65 4.63 -0.77
CA THR A 67 -14.97 4.94 0.49
C THR A 67 -14.51 6.39 0.56
N ALA A 68 -13.96 6.93 -0.53
CA ALA A 68 -13.47 8.30 -0.60
C ALA A 68 -13.87 8.95 -1.93
N THR A 69 -13.91 10.28 -1.96
CA THR A 69 -13.93 11.03 -3.22
C THR A 69 -12.50 11.33 -3.63
N TRP A 70 -12.24 11.42 -4.94
CA TRP A 70 -10.91 11.72 -5.45
C TRP A 70 -10.96 12.59 -6.70
N GLU A 71 -9.91 13.39 -6.89
CA GLU A 71 -9.72 14.25 -8.05
C GLU A 71 -8.29 14.16 -8.57
N LYS A 72 -8.14 14.32 -9.88
CA LYS A 72 -6.82 14.38 -10.53
C LYS A 72 -6.28 15.79 -10.39
N LEU A 73 -5.06 15.93 -9.87
CA LEU A 73 -4.39 17.22 -9.75
C LEU A 73 -3.62 17.54 -11.04
N PRO A 74 -3.46 18.83 -11.38
CA PRO A 74 -2.61 19.22 -12.50
C PRO A 74 -1.17 18.77 -12.25
N GLY A 75 -0.62 17.99 -13.18
CA GLY A 75 0.77 17.57 -13.13
C GLY A 75 1.70 18.78 -13.29
N SER A 76 2.75 18.85 -12.47
CA SER A 76 3.83 19.82 -12.67
C SER A 76 4.71 19.37 -13.83
N LYS A 77 4.79 20.15 -14.92
CA LYS A 77 5.72 19.87 -16.04
C LYS A 77 7.20 19.86 -15.61
N ARG A 78 7.54 20.56 -14.52
CA ARG A 78 8.93 20.69 -14.02
C ARG A 78 9.34 19.59 -13.05
N ASP A 79 8.35 18.92 -12.45
CA ASP A 79 8.56 17.96 -11.38
C ASP A 79 8.04 16.64 -11.92
N TYR A 80 8.91 15.86 -12.56
CA TYR A 80 8.62 14.52 -13.11
C TYR A 80 8.16 13.61 -11.96
N ARG A 81 6.88 13.76 -11.57
CA ARG A 81 6.17 13.07 -10.49
C ARG A 81 4.88 12.49 -11.07
N GLY A 82 5.01 11.77 -12.18
CA GLY A 82 3.92 11.11 -12.92
C GLY A 82 2.51 11.72 -12.73
N GLU A 83 1.52 10.89 -12.39
CA GLU A 83 0.15 11.34 -12.18
C GLU A 83 -0.11 11.65 -10.70
N LEU A 84 -0.68 12.83 -10.42
CA LEU A 84 -1.03 13.27 -9.07
C LEU A 84 -2.54 13.19 -8.84
N TRP A 85 -2.93 12.72 -7.66
CA TRP A 85 -4.32 12.61 -7.24
C TRP A 85 -4.50 13.09 -5.80
N LYS A 86 -5.65 13.67 -5.50
CA LYS A 86 -6.08 14.00 -4.15
C LYS A 86 -7.29 13.16 -3.79
N PHE A 87 -7.23 12.51 -2.64
CA PHE A 87 -8.32 11.77 -2.01
C PHE A 87 -8.82 12.57 -0.81
N SER A 88 -10.12 12.59 -0.60
CA SER A 88 -10.75 13.35 0.50
C SER A 88 -10.45 12.80 1.90
N GLY A 89 -9.75 11.68 2.02
CA GLY A 89 -9.44 11.04 3.29
C GLY A 89 -8.75 9.68 3.11
N PRO A 90 -8.47 8.99 4.23
CA PRO A 90 -7.85 7.67 4.24
C PRO A 90 -8.87 6.57 3.88
N LEU A 91 -8.37 5.41 3.43
CA LEU A 91 -9.23 4.30 3.03
C LEU A 91 -9.52 3.32 4.17
N ASP A 92 -8.81 3.41 5.28
CA ASP A 92 -8.99 2.56 6.46
C ASP A 92 -9.88 3.19 7.55
N GLY A 93 -10.43 4.39 7.29
CA GLY A 93 -11.28 5.11 8.25
C GLY A 93 -10.53 5.82 9.37
N SER A 94 -9.20 5.95 9.28
CA SER A 94 -8.40 6.72 10.24
C SER A 94 -8.94 8.15 10.42
N ALA A 95 -9.13 8.56 11.67
CA ALA A 95 -9.64 9.89 12.00
C ALA A 95 -8.54 10.96 11.98
N GLY A 96 -8.94 12.23 11.88
CA GLY A 96 -8.03 13.38 11.97
C GLY A 96 -7.17 13.63 10.73
N ILE A 97 -7.51 12.98 9.62
CA ILE A 97 -6.90 13.20 8.31
C ILE A 97 -7.77 14.17 7.52
N ASP A 98 -7.17 15.24 7.01
CA ASP A 98 -7.81 16.23 6.15
C ASP A 98 -7.95 15.70 4.73
N HIS A 99 -6.83 15.28 4.12
CA HIS A 99 -6.81 14.68 2.80
C HIS A 99 -5.55 13.84 2.59
N VAL A 100 -5.54 13.05 1.51
CA VAL A 100 -4.38 12.24 1.10
C VAL A 100 -4.00 12.58 -0.33
N ARG A 101 -2.74 12.91 -0.57
CA ARG A 101 -2.19 13.13 -1.92
C ARG A 101 -1.39 11.92 -2.35
N LEU A 102 -1.65 11.44 -3.56
CA LEU A 102 -0.98 10.29 -4.15
C LEU A 102 -0.20 10.71 -5.40
N ALA A 103 1.00 10.16 -5.57
CA ALA A 103 1.74 10.24 -6.83
C ALA A 103 1.98 8.84 -7.40
N PHE A 104 1.78 8.69 -8.70
CA PHE A 104 2.01 7.43 -9.41
C PHE A 104 3.20 7.55 -10.36
N LEU A 105 4.05 6.52 -10.37
CA LEU A 105 5.10 6.33 -11.37
C LEU A 105 4.78 5.07 -12.16
N ASP A 106 4.73 5.18 -13.49
CA ASP A 106 4.44 4.07 -14.41
C ASP A 106 3.20 3.25 -14.00
N GLY A 107 2.16 3.94 -13.53
CA GLY A 107 0.90 3.33 -13.10
C GLY A 107 0.91 2.67 -11.71
N ARG A 108 2.03 2.75 -10.96
CA ARG A 108 2.18 2.23 -9.59
C ARG A 108 2.29 3.35 -8.57
N LEU A 109 1.77 3.12 -7.37
CA LEU A 109 1.75 4.10 -6.29
C LEU A 109 3.16 4.35 -5.74
N LEU A 110 3.75 5.49 -6.06
CA LEU A 110 5.10 5.88 -5.66
C LEU A 110 5.12 6.59 -4.31
N GLU A 111 4.23 7.58 -4.12
CA GLU A 111 4.24 8.48 -2.98
C GLU A 111 2.83 8.62 -2.41
N ILE A 112 2.74 8.59 -1.09
CA ILE A 112 1.51 8.82 -0.32
C ILE A 112 1.82 9.94 0.68
N ILE A 113 1.08 11.04 0.64
CA ILE A 113 1.18 12.12 1.61
C ILE A 113 -0.14 12.28 2.33
N VAL A 114 -0.11 12.12 3.65
CA VAL A 114 -1.28 12.17 4.52
C VAL A 114 -1.24 13.49 5.29
N TYR A 115 -2.22 14.36 5.05
CA TYR A 115 -2.35 15.67 5.69
C TYR A 115 -3.29 15.58 6.87
N PHE A 116 -2.90 16.12 8.01
CA PHE A 116 -3.68 16.08 9.25
C PHE A 116 -4.47 17.37 9.46
N THR A 117 -5.68 17.25 9.99
CA THR A 117 -6.52 18.42 10.36
C THR A 117 -5.93 19.18 11.55
N GLU A 118 -5.41 18.46 12.55
CA GLU A 118 -4.71 19.05 13.68
C GLU A 118 -3.23 19.21 13.37
N THR A 119 -2.73 20.44 13.40
CA THR A 119 -1.34 20.77 13.03
C THR A 119 -0.51 21.29 14.22
N SER A 120 -0.90 20.90 15.44
CA SER A 120 -0.24 21.31 16.68
C SER A 120 1.16 20.69 16.84
N ALA A 121 2.01 21.31 17.65
CA ALA A 121 3.31 20.74 17.97
C ALA A 121 3.18 19.45 18.79
N SER A 122 2.17 19.34 19.66
CA SER A 122 1.88 18.11 20.41
C SER A 122 1.48 16.96 19.49
N LYS A 123 0.65 17.22 18.47
CA LYS A 123 0.24 16.20 17.50
C LYS A 123 1.44 15.64 16.75
N LEU A 124 2.38 16.50 16.35
CA LEU A 124 3.63 16.08 15.73
C LEU A 124 4.43 15.11 16.62
N GLU A 125 4.60 15.41 17.91
CA GLU A 125 5.34 14.52 18.83
C GLU A 125 4.61 13.19 19.07
N VAL A 126 3.27 13.18 19.02
CA VAL A 126 2.48 11.94 19.03
C VAL A 126 2.78 11.13 17.76
N LEU A 127 2.64 11.74 16.58
CA LEU A 127 2.90 11.06 15.31
C LEU A 127 4.34 10.55 15.18
N LYS A 128 5.32 11.32 15.69
CA LYS A 128 6.72 10.89 15.74
C LYS A 128 6.85 9.60 16.54
N ARG A 129 6.33 9.56 17.76
CA ARG A 129 6.40 8.38 18.64
C ARG A 129 5.64 7.19 18.03
N ASP A 130 4.50 7.43 17.41
CA ASP A 130 3.72 6.38 16.74
C ASP A 130 4.51 5.76 15.58
N LEU A 131 5.18 6.59 14.76
CA LEU A 131 6.04 6.11 13.67
C LEU A 131 7.27 5.37 14.18
N GLU A 132 7.95 5.90 15.20
CA GLU A 132 9.11 5.24 15.81
C GLU A 132 8.74 3.86 16.38
N SER A 133 7.59 3.76 17.03
CA SER A 133 7.04 2.51 17.54
C SER A 133 6.64 1.55 16.40
N GLN A 134 5.94 2.05 15.38
CA GLN A 134 5.47 1.23 14.27
C GLN A 134 6.62 0.62 13.46
N TYR A 135 7.67 1.41 13.20
CA TYR A 135 8.79 1.00 12.36
C TYR A 135 10.03 0.54 13.14
N GLN A 136 9.94 0.50 14.47
CA GLN A 136 11.01 0.06 15.37
C GLN A 136 12.34 0.78 15.06
N THR A 137 12.26 2.09 14.86
CA THR A 137 13.37 2.94 14.46
C THR A 137 13.27 4.30 15.14
N GLN A 138 14.36 5.06 15.15
CA GLN A 138 14.39 6.42 15.69
C GLN A 138 14.33 7.44 14.56
N ALA A 139 13.55 8.50 14.78
CA ALA A 139 13.43 9.56 13.82
C ALA A 139 14.62 10.53 13.91
N VAL A 140 15.18 10.88 12.75
CA VAL A 140 16.37 11.73 12.65
C VAL A 140 16.00 13.04 11.97
N ALA A 141 16.48 14.18 12.48
CA ALA A 141 16.31 15.45 11.77
C ALA A 141 17.27 15.55 10.56
N PRO A 142 16.94 16.34 9.52
CA PRO A 142 17.76 16.44 8.31
C PRO A 142 19.22 16.88 8.53
N ASP A 143 19.51 17.58 9.62
CA ASP A 143 20.84 18.06 10.00
C ASP A 143 21.58 17.10 10.96
N GLY A 144 21.00 15.93 11.24
CA GLY A 144 21.57 14.94 12.15
C GLY A 144 21.42 15.28 13.63
N THR A 145 20.72 16.36 13.96
CA THR A 145 20.44 16.77 15.34
C THR A 145 19.07 16.28 15.81
N GLU A 146 18.81 16.36 17.11
CA GLU A 146 17.50 16.07 17.68
C GLU A 146 16.57 17.30 17.68
N GLU A 147 17.09 18.50 17.47
CA GLU A 147 16.39 19.76 17.75
C GLU A 147 16.45 20.73 16.55
N THR A 148 15.29 21.01 15.93
CA THR A 148 15.20 21.94 14.81
C THR A 148 14.00 22.89 14.94
N THR A 149 14.21 24.17 14.61
CA THR A 149 13.17 25.20 14.44
C THR A 149 12.18 24.85 13.32
N TYR A 150 12.57 23.97 12.41
CA TYR A 150 11.73 23.33 11.39
C TYR A 150 11.59 21.84 11.70
N LYS A 151 10.48 21.43 12.28
CA LYS A 151 10.32 20.03 12.70
C LYS A 151 10.04 19.10 11.52
N THR A 152 11.11 18.69 10.87
CA THR A 152 11.15 17.63 9.86
C THR A 152 11.87 16.44 10.48
N TYR A 153 11.25 15.27 10.37
CA TYR A 153 11.77 14.02 10.89
C TYR A 153 11.77 13.00 9.76
N ARG A 154 12.85 12.23 9.65
CA ARG A 154 13.00 11.15 8.67
C ARG A 154 13.13 9.81 9.39
N LEU A 155 12.46 8.82 8.83
CA LEU A 155 12.51 7.43 9.27
C LEU A 155 12.59 6.54 8.03
N SER A 156 13.09 5.33 8.21
CA SER A 156 13.09 4.29 7.18
C SER A 156 12.34 3.07 7.69
N GLY A 157 11.49 2.49 6.86
CA GLY A 157 10.82 1.22 7.08
C GLY A 157 11.15 0.23 5.97
N PRO A 158 10.67 -1.02 6.05
CA PRO A 158 10.85 -2.00 4.98
C PRO A 158 10.29 -1.50 3.64
N GLY A 159 11.17 -1.16 2.70
CA GLY A 159 10.82 -0.73 1.34
C GLY A 159 10.26 0.70 1.22
N ILE A 160 10.24 1.47 2.31
CA ILE A 160 9.73 2.84 2.33
C ILE A 160 10.63 3.81 3.09
N SER A 161 10.73 5.01 2.54
CA SER A 161 11.25 6.19 3.21
C SER A 161 10.09 7.03 3.75
N ILE A 162 10.19 7.48 4.99
CA ILE A 162 9.13 8.21 5.70
C ILE A 162 9.64 9.60 6.07
N THR A 163 8.85 10.62 5.80
CA THR A 163 9.11 11.99 6.25
C THR A 163 7.90 12.54 6.98
N LEU A 164 8.06 12.81 8.27
CA LEU A 164 7.08 13.53 9.08
C LEU A 164 7.48 15.00 9.11
N ARG A 165 6.57 15.91 8.77
CA ARG A 165 6.92 17.32 8.67
C ARG A 165 5.79 18.23 9.11
N ARG A 166 6.14 19.23 9.93
CA ARG A 166 5.30 20.38 10.25
C ARG A 166 5.90 21.63 9.63
N ILE A 167 5.11 22.37 8.84
CA ILE A 167 5.55 23.58 8.13
C ILE A 167 4.55 24.69 8.36
N THR A 168 5.02 25.86 8.78
CA THR A 168 4.22 27.08 8.76
C THR A 168 4.51 27.84 7.47
N LYS A 169 3.48 28.00 6.64
CA LYS A 169 3.45 28.88 5.47
C LYS A 169 2.86 30.23 5.88
N LEU A 170 2.88 31.20 4.96
CA LEU A 170 2.33 32.55 5.20
C LEU A 170 0.86 32.53 5.61
N THR A 171 0.08 31.58 5.12
CA THR A 171 -1.38 31.54 5.29
C THR A 171 -1.87 30.44 6.21
N GLU A 172 -1.05 29.40 6.45
CA GLU A 172 -1.49 28.19 7.13
C GLU A 172 -0.31 27.42 7.72
N THR A 173 -0.58 26.55 8.69
CA THR A 173 0.38 25.52 9.11
C THR A 173 -0.10 24.18 8.58
N GLU A 174 0.80 23.41 8.00
CA GLU A 174 0.57 22.04 7.57
C GLU A 174 1.30 21.06 8.48
N LEU A 175 0.69 19.92 8.74
CA LEU A 175 1.31 18.74 9.33
C LEU A 175 1.00 17.54 8.44
N TYR A 176 2.03 16.86 7.97
CA TYR A 176 1.85 15.69 7.11
C TYR A 176 2.90 14.62 7.33
N ILE A 177 2.54 13.39 6.94
CA ILE A 177 3.48 12.28 6.78
C ILE A 177 3.54 11.93 5.30
N GLN A 178 4.75 11.88 4.75
CA GLN A 178 5.05 11.41 3.41
C GLN A 178 5.66 10.02 3.50
N TYR A 179 5.08 9.06 2.78
CA TYR A 179 5.60 7.72 2.56
C TYR A 179 6.04 7.63 1.09
N LEU A 180 7.28 7.22 0.87
CA LEU A 180 7.89 7.13 -0.46
C LEU A 180 8.41 5.71 -0.68
N HIS A 181 7.97 5.07 -1.76
CA HIS A 181 8.41 3.72 -2.11
C HIS A 181 9.86 3.73 -2.62
N ASP A 182 10.76 3.00 -1.94
CA ASP A 182 12.20 3.12 -2.16
C ASP A 182 12.62 2.68 -3.56
N GLU A 183 12.15 1.51 -4.03
CA GLU A 183 12.53 0.99 -5.34
C GLU A 183 11.98 1.83 -6.49
N LEU A 184 10.70 2.20 -6.46
CA LEU A 184 10.12 3.12 -7.46
C LEU A 184 10.83 4.48 -7.45
N HIS A 185 11.22 4.98 -6.27
CA HIS A 185 11.99 6.22 -6.16
C HIS A 185 13.40 6.07 -6.75
N ARG A 186 14.07 4.94 -6.55
CA ARG A 186 15.38 4.64 -7.16
C ARG A 186 15.29 4.63 -8.68
N ARG A 187 14.27 3.97 -9.24
CA ARG A 187 14.00 3.96 -10.69
C ARG A 187 13.76 5.37 -11.24
N LEU A 188 13.02 6.19 -10.50
CA LEU A 188 12.81 7.60 -10.84
C LEU A 188 14.12 8.40 -10.92
N ILE A 189 14.99 8.22 -9.93
CA ILE A 189 16.29 8.91 -9.88
C ILE A 189 17.18 8.46 -11.05
N ALA A 190 17.25 7.16 -11.34
CA ALA A 190 18.02 6.62 -12.45
C ALA A 190 17.56 7.21 -13.79
N ARG A 191 16.24 7.22 -14.05
CA ARG A 191 15.67 7.82 -15.26
C ARG A 191 16.01 9.30 -15.41
N LYS A 192 15.88 10.08 -14.33
CA LYS A 192 16.26 11.51 -14.32
C LYS A 192 17.73 11.74 -14.62
N LYS A 193 18.61 10.82 -14.19
CA LYS A 193 20.05 10.90 -14.47
C LYS A 193 20.32 10.67 -15.95
N GLU A 194 19.70 9.66 -16.55
CA GLU A 194 19.82 9.35 -17.98
C GLU A 194 19.31 10.48 -18.87
N GLU A 195 18.15 11.07 -18.54
CA GLU A 195 17.57 12.20 -19.29
C GLU A 195 18.47 13.43 -19.27
N ARG A 196 19.21 13.68 -18.18
CA ARG A 196 20.15 14.81 -18.06
C ARG A 196 21.47 14.58 -18.78
N SER A 197 21.79 13.34 -19.14
CA SER A 197 23.01 12.98 -19.87
C SER A 197 22.79 12.90 -21.39
N ARG A 198 21.57 13.16 -21.86
CA ARG A 198 21.20 13.30 -23.28
C ARG A 198 21.09 14.78 -23.65
#